data_AF-A0A448Z1V9-F1
#
_entry.id   AF-A0A448Z1V9-F1
#
_cell.length_a   1.000
_cell.length_b   1.000
_cell.length_c   1.000
_cell.angle_alpha   90.00
_cell.angle_beta   90.00
_cell.angle_gamma   90.00
#
_symmetry.space_group_name_H-M   'P 1'
#
loop_
_entity.id
_entity.type
_entity.pdbx_description
1 polymer ?
#
loop_
_entity_poly.entity_id
_entity_poly.type
_entity_poly.pdbx_seq_one_letter_code
_entity_poly.pdbx_strand_id
1 'polypeptide(L)'
;MLEELSRCTDRFLLEASKYGEVIIITNSDEGWVNFSAERYCPALLPVLAKYPIISARTRYEKFYPCQPLCWKAAAFAHEVNEIYDSLKNTDDATSCASMEGTEVSSTSSLSDMMDDEVNNSSMSSSDLVVDSSEQLPRQIISFGDSNEERMAVSIVSGQLDALPKSIKFMSSPSLLQIIGQLHLLTNHMEFVCESAKSLDMHITKVQADQYAQSYLRDENLVYDERIVPAFVPRTRRELDFRPL
;
A
#
# COMPACT_ATOMS: atom_id res chain seq x y z
N MET A 1 -4.97 27.41 -0.57
CA MET A 1 -5.51 26.22 -1.28
C MET A 1 -4.47 25.20 -1.71
N LEU A 2 -3.39 25.57 -2.40
CA LEU A 2 -2.31 24.59 -2.67
C LEU A 2 -1.64 24.10 -1.38
N GLU A 3 -1.50 24.97 -0.39
CA GLU A 3 -1.06 24.57 0.97
C GLU A 3 -2.03 23.57 1.61
N GLU A 4 -3.34 23.82 1.49
CA GLU A 4 -4.38 22.89 1.97
C GLU A 4 -4.34 21.55 1.25
N LEU A 5 -4.09 21.54 -0.06
CA LEU A 5 -3.88 20.30 -0.81
C LEU A 5 -2.69 19.52 -0.23
N SER A 6 -1.57 20.21 0.05
CA SER A 6 -0.41 19.57 0.66
C SER A 6 -0.75 18.96 2.02
N ARG A 7 -1.45 19.71 2.87
CA ARG A 7 -1.86 19.29 4.20
C ARG A 7 -2.82 18.10 4.17
N CYS A 8 -3.81 18.11 3.27
CA CYS A 8 -4.71 16.98 3.04
C CYS A 8 -3.95 15.74 2.56
N THR A 9 -2.96 15.91 1.69
CA THR A 9 -2.16 14.80 1.17
C THR A 9 -1.31 14.19 2.28
N ASP A 10 -0.66 15.01 3.12
CA ASP A 10 0.11 14.52 4.27
C ASP A 10 -0.77 13.76 5.26
N ARG A 11 -1.95 14.31 5.60
CA ARG A 11 -2.93 13.64 6.47
C ARG A 11 -3.40 12.31 5.89
N PHE A 12 -3.75 12.27 4.61
CA PHE A 12 -4.22 11.06 3.94
C PHE A 12 -3.16 9.95 3.95
N LEU A 13 -1.93 10.27 3.54
CA LEU A 13 -0.84 9.29 3.48
C LEU A 13 -0.41 8.85 4.89
N LEU A 14 -0.35 9.78 5.85
CA LEU A 14 -0.03 9.47 7.24
C LEU A 14 -1.08 8.56 7.87
N GLU A 15 -2.37 8.81 7.60
CA GLU A 15 -3.45 7.97 8.09
C GLU A 15 -3.39 6.56 7.48
N ALA A 16 -3.13 6.45 6.17
CA ALA A 16 -2.95 5.17 5.50
C ALA A 16 -1.77 4.37 6.08
N SER A 17 -0.69 5.05 6.44
CA SER A 17 0.53 4.45 7.01
C SER A 17 0.31 3.76 8.35
N LYS A 18 -0.79 4.05 9.06
CA LYS A 18 -1.14 3.36 10.30
C LYS A 18 -1.61 1.92 10.06
N TYR A 19 -2.05 1.61 8.85
CA TYR A 19 -2.65 0.31 8.50
C TYR A 19 -1.72 -0.57 7.66
N GLY A 20 -0.55 -0.06 7.24
CA GLY A 20 0.42 -0.83 6.48
C GLY A 20 1.44 0.04 5.73
N GLU A 21 2.31 -0.62 4.96
CA GLU A 21 3.30 0.03 4.13
C GLU A 21 2.64 0.81 2.98
N VAL A 22 3.04 2.07 2.78
CA VAL A 22 2.47 2.97 1.76
C VAL A 22 3.50 3.24 0.67
N ILE A 23 3.17 2.85 -0.57
CA ILE A 23 4.01 3.05 -1.75
C ILE A 23 3.23 3.84 -2.81
N ILE A 24 3.91 4.75 -3.50
CA ILE A 24 3.34 5.53 -4.61
C ILE A 24 3.81 4.92 -5.94
N ILE A 25 2.88 4.37 -6.73
CA ILE A 25 3.18 3.77 -8.03
C ILE A 25 2.60 4.62 -9.17
N THR A 26 3.45 5.09 -10.08
CA THR A 26 3.06 5.93 -11.22
C THR A 26 3.40 5.31 -12.58
N ASN A 27 2.55 5.55 -13.58
CA ASN A 27 2.82 5.21 -14.99
C ASN A 27 3.55 6.33 -15.74
N SER A 28 4.09 7.31 -15.03
CA SER A 28 4.97 8.35 -15.58
C SER A 28 6.44 7.99 -15.44
N ASP A 29 7.31 8.73 -16.10
CA ASP A 29 8.75 8.55 -16.01
C ASP A 29 9.29 8.77 -14.58
N GLU A 30 10.42 8.15 -14.28
CA GLU A 30 11.13 8.33 -13.01
C GLU A 30 11.40 9.82 -12.73
N GLY A 31 11.18 10.24 -11.47
CA GLY A 31 11.28 11.64 -11.05
C GLY A 31 10.09 12.53 -11.40
N TRP A 32 9.12 12.08 -12.22
CA TRP A 32 7.96 12.89 -12.63
C TRP A 32 7.14 13.42 -11.46
N VAL A 33 6.90 12.60 -10.43
CA VAL A 33 6.10 12.99 -9.26
C VAL A 33 6.77 14.15 -8.52
N ASN A 34 8.07 14.05 -8.23
CA ASN A 34 8.84 15.09 -7.55
C ASN A 34 8.94 16.36 -8.42
N PHE A 35 9.22 16.22 -9.72
CA PHE A 35 9.28 17.35 -10.64
C PHE A 35 7.94 18.10 -10.72
N SER A 36 6.83 17.37 -10.80
CA SER A 36 5.48 17.95 -10.81
C SER A 36 5.18 18.65 -9.48
N ALA A 37 5.49 18.02 -8.35
CA ALA A 37 5.32 18.62 -7.03
C ALA A 37 6.16 19.90 -6.87
N GLU A 38 7.45 19.88 -7.25
CA GLU A 38 8.31 21.06 -7.23
C GLU A 38 7.76 22.21 -8.09
N ARG A 39 7.13 21.88 -9.22
CA ARG A 39 6.59 22.88 -10.13
C ARG A 39 5.28 23.49 -9.67
N TYR A 40 4.38 22.67 -9.12
CA TYR A 40 2.98 23.05 -8.90
C TYR A 40 2.56 23.12 -7.43
N CYS A 41 3.19 22.33 -6.54
CA CYS A 41 2.90 22.32 -5.11
C CYS A 41 4.15 21.93 -4.29
N PRO A 42 5.15 22.82 -4.16
CA PRO A 42 6.44 22.49 -3.53
C PRO A 42 6.33 22.01 -2.08
N ALA A 43 5.27 22.43 -1.38
CA ALA A 43 4.98 22.00 -0.02
C ALA A 43 4.74 20.48 0.11
N LEU A 44 4.48 19.77 -1.00
CA LEU A 44 4.37 18.31 -1.01
C LEU A 44 5.73 17.60 -0.96
N LEU A 45 6.83 18.25 -1.34
CA LEU A 45 8.13 17.57 -1.42
C LEU A 45 8.56 16.92 -0.10
N PRO A 46 8.44 17.58 1.08
CA PRO A 46 8.75 16.94 2.36
C PRO A 46 7.81 15.79 2.73
N VAL A 47 6.57 15.82 2.23
CA VAL A 47 5.58 14.74 2.44
C VAL A 47 5.95 13.53 1.60
N LEU A 48 6.20 13.75 0.30
CA LEU A 48 6.56 12.72 -0.66
C LEU A 48 7.88 12.02 -0.32
N ALA A 49 8.82 12.73 0.30
CA ALA A 49 10.10 12.16 0.73
C ALA A 49 9.96 11.05 1.79
N LYS A 50 8.81 10.91 2.45
CA LYS A 50 8.53 9.87 3.44
C LYS A 50 8.15 8.52 2.81
N TYR A 51 7.78 8.50 1.53
CA TYR A 51 7.19 7.34 0.87
C TYR A 51 8.02 6.90 -0.34
N PRO A 52 8.19 5.59 -0.57
CA PRO A 52 8.77 5.10 -1.81
C PRO A 52 7.92 5.50 -3.03
N ILE A 53 8.58 6.05 -4.05
CA ILE A 53 7.94 6.42 -5.32
C ILE A 53 8.51 5.54 -6.43
N ILE A 54 7.64 4.78 -7.08
CA ILE A 54 7.98 3.79 -8.08
C ILE A 54 7.41 4.22 -9.44
N SER A 55 8.30 4.41 -10.41
CA SER A 55 7.89 4.54 -11.81
C SER A 55 7.71 3.16 -12.43
N ALA A 56 6.45 2.74 -12.57
CA ALA A 56 6.10 1.51 -13.27
C ALA A 56 6.53 1.57 -14.74
N ARG A 57 6.35 2.72 -15.40
CA ARG A 57 6.76 2.92 -16.80
C ARG A 57 8.25 2.72 -16.98
N THR A 58 9.09 3.48 -16.28
CA THR A 58 10.55 3.40 -16.44
C THR A 58 11.09 2.00 -16.17
N ARG A 59 10.52 1.29 -15.19
CA ARG A 59 10.95 -0.07 -14.85
C ARG A 59 10.50 -1.13 -15.87
N TYR A 60 9.26 -1.03 -16.37
CA TYR A 60 8.61 -2.15 -17.06
C TYR A 60 8.23 -1.90 -18.52
N GLU A 61 8.33 -0.68 -19.05
CA GLU A 61 8.01 -0.37 -20.45
C GLU A 61 8.85 -1.17 -21.44
N LYS A 62 10.12 -1.43 -21.11
CA LYS A 62 11.01 -2.28 -21.93
C LYS A 62 10.52 -3.72 -22.07
N PHE A 63 9.79 -4.24 -21.08
CA PHE A 63 9.26 -5.61 -21.09
C PHE A 63 7.85 -5.68 -21.68
N TYR A 64 7.05 -4.62 -21.52
CA TYR A 64 5.68 -4.54 -22.01
C TYR A 64 5.43 -3.28 -22.84
N PRO A 65 6.03 -3.12 -24.03
CA PRO A 65 5.89 -1.89 -24.81
C PRO A 65 4.42 -1.52 -25.04
N CYS A 66 4.10 -0.23 -24.87
CA CYS A 66 2.75 0.33 -25.06
C CYS A 66 1.63 -0.32 -24.20
N GLN A 67 1.97 -0.95 -23.08
CA GLN A 67 1.01 -1.64 -22.21
C GLN A 67 1.04 -1.11 -20.77
N PRO A 68 0.45 0.07 -20.50
CA PRO A 68 0.51 0.74 -19.20
C PRO A 68 -0.11 -0.06 -18.04
N LEU A 69 -1.13 -0.88 -18.32
CA LEU A 69 -1.69 -1.81 -17.34
C LEU A 69 -0.64 -2.85 -16.92
N CYS A 70 0.11 -3.41 -17.87
CA CYS A 70 1.13 -4.42 -17.57
C CYS A 70 2.28 -3.82 -16.75
N TRP A 71 2.66 -2.56 -17.00
CA TRP A 71 3.66 -1.87 -16.18
C TRP A 71 3.21 -1.80 -14.72
N LYS A 72 1.96 -1.40 -14.52
CA LYS A 72 1.38 -1.19 -13.20
C LYS A 72 1.20 -2.51 -12.45
N ALA A 73 0.67 -3.54 -13.12
CA ALA A 73 0.55 -4.88 -12.55
C ALA A 73 1.92 -5.47 -12.16
N ALA A 74 2.94 -5.32 -13.03
CA ALA A 74 4.29 -5.79 -12.72
C ALA A 74 4.92 -5.02 -11.55
N ALA A 75 4.71 -3.70 -11.47
CA ALA A 75 5.16 -2.91 -10.33
C ALA A 75 4.47 -3.34 -9.03
N PHE A 76 3.15 -3.49 -9.02
CA PHE A 76 2.41 -3.99 -7.86
C PHE A 76 2.92 -5.37 -7.42
N ALA A 77 3.05 -6.31 -8.35
CA ALA A 77 3.51 -7.66 -8.04
C ALA A 77 4.92 -7.67 -7.45
N HIS A 78 5.85 -6.89 -7.98
CA HIS A 78 7.21 -6.80 -7.44
C HIS A 78 7.20 -6.19 -6.04
N GLU A 79 6.64 -4.99 -5.86
CA GLU A 79 6.71 -4.28 -4.57
C GLU A 79 5.98 -5.04 -3.46
N VAL A 80 4.82 -5.65 -3.75
CA VAL A 80 4.07 -6.41 -2.74
C VAL A 80 4.79 -7.69 -2.33
N ASN A 81 5.43 -8.40 -3.27
CA ASN A 81 6.21 -9.60 -2.93
C ASN A 81 7.41 -9.24 -2.04
N GLU A 82 8.15 -8.17 -2.36
CA GLU A 82 9.28 -7.72 -1.54
C GLU A 82 8.85 -7.37 -0.11
N ILE A 83 7.69 -6.70 0.05
CA ILE A 83 7.13 -6.41 1.37
C ILE A 83 6.76 -7.72 2.09
N TYR A 84 6.04 -8.63 1.43
CA TYR A 84 5.60 -9.87 2.05
C TYR A 84 6.77 -10.79 2.43
N ASP A 85 7.82 -10.85 1.64
CA ASP A 85 9.00 -11.65 1.96
C ASP A 85 9.82 -11.01 3.08
N SER A 86 9.88 -9.67 3.14
CA SER A 86 10.49 -8.96 4.27
C SER A 86 9.78 -9.26 5.60
N LEU A 87 8.45 -9.36 5.59
CA LEU A 87 7.65 -9.69 6.78
C LEU A 87 7.87 -11.15 7.24
N LYS A 88 7.98 -12.11 6.33
CA LYS A 88 8.27 -13.52 6.70
C LYS A 88 9.64 -13.65 7.39
N ASN A 89 10.64 -12.96 6.87
CA ASN A 89 12.00 -13.01 7.42
C ASN A 89 12.08 -12.44 8.85
N THR A 90 11.20 -11.50 9.23
CA THR A 90 11.14 -10.97 10.60
C THR A 90 10.47 -11.92 11.59
N ASP A 91 9.49 -12.70 11.13
CA ASP A 91 8.77 -13.66 11.97
C ASP A 91 9.65 -14.87 12.32
N ASP A 92 10.42 -15.38 11.35
CA ASP A 92 11.36 -16.50 11.56
C ASP A 92 12.52 -16.14 12.49
N ALA A 93 13.02 -14.90 12.45
CA ALA A 93 14.08 -14.42 13.32
C ALA A 93 13.62 -14.22 14.78
N THR A 94 12.33 -13.94 15.00
CA THR A 94 11.75 -13.77 16.35
C THR A 94 11.42 -15.12 17.00
N SER A 95 11.05 -16.12 16.19
CA SER A 95 10.76 -17.49 16.61
C SER A 95 11.99 -18.21 17.23
N CYS A 96 13.20 -17.97 16.73
CA CYS A 96 14.41 -18.66 17.17
C CYS A 96 15.12 -18.04 18.40
N ALA A 97 14.67 -16.89 18.92
CA ALA A 97 15.27 -16.24 20.08
C ALA A 97 14.77 -16.76 21.44
N SER A 98 13.87 -17.76 21.46
CA SER A 98 13.25 -18.29 22.67
C SER A 98 13.70 -19.71 23.01
N MET A 99 15.00 -20.00 23.06
CA MET A 99 15.50 -21.22 23.71
C MET A 99 16.83 -20.95 24.43
N GLU A 100 16.75 -20.58 25.71
CA GLU A 100 17.90 -20.53 26.62
C GLU A 100 17.57 -21.29 27.92
N GLY A 101 18.42 -22.28 28.26
CA GLY A 101 18.48 -23.03 29.52
C GLY A 101 17.45 -24.17 29.67
N THR A 102 17.81 -25.43 29.92
CA THR A 102 18.59 -25.88 31.09
C THR A 102 19.01 -27.35 30.90
N GLU A 103 20.22 -27.64 31.36
CA GLU A 103 20.94 -28.93 31.35
C GLU A 103 20.39 -29.94 32.38
N VAL A 104 20.54 -31.26 32.16
CA VAL A 104 21.18 -32.27 33.07
C VAL A 104 20.83 -33.74 32.71
N SER A 105 21.88 -34.54 32.46
CA SER A 105 22.26 -35.90 32.93
C SER A 105 21.19 -36.78 33.67
N SER A 106 21.10 -38.12 33.61
CA SER A 106 22.05 -39.23 33.37
C SER A 106 21.36 -40.63 33.44
N THR A 107 21.89 -41.61 32.68
CA THR A 107 22.16 -43.06 32.98
C THR A 107 21.09 -44.15 33.23
N SER A 108 21.33 -45.29 32.54
CA SER A 108 21.11 -46.72 32.90
C SER A 108 19.68 -47.29 32.73
N SER A 109 19.38 -48.53 32.29
CA SER A 109 20.09 -49.81 32.16
C SER A 109 19.36 -50.72 31.16
N LEU A 110 20.06 -51.75 30.66
CA LEU A 110 19.58 -52.87 29.83
C LEU A 110 18.63 -53.82 30.58
N SER A 111 17.62 -54.37 29.88
CA SER A 111 17.13 -55.74 30.12
C SER A 111 16.44 -56.34 28.88
N ASP A 112 16.77 -57.61 28.66
CA ASP A 112 16.50 -58.53 27.56
C ASP A 112 15.08 -59.18 27.52
N MET A 113 14.73 -59.72 26.32
CA MET A 113 13.92 -60.93 25.98
C MET A 113 12.43 -60.85 25.52
N MET A 114 12.20 -61.40 24.29
CA MET A 114 11.13 -62.31 23.76
C MET A 114 9.64 -61.86 23.93
N ASP A 115 8.67 -62.00 22.99
CA ASP A 115 8.35 -62.96 21.92
C ASP A 115 7.29 -62.38 20.93
N ASP A 116 7.23 -63.01 19.75
CA ASP A 116 6.15 -63.29 18.77
C ASP A 116 4.81 -62.52 18.58
N GLU A 117 4.47 -62.50 17.27
CA GLU A 117 3.16 -62.58 16.59
C GLU A 117 2.14 -61.43 16.50
N VAL A 118 2.06 -60.90 15.27
CA VAL A 118 0.88 -60.60 14.41
C VAL A 118 -0.46 -60.30 15.11
N ASN A 119 -0.90 -59.03 15.06
CA ASN A 119 -2.28 -58.77 14.67
C ASN A 119 -2.48 -57.39 14.01
N ASN A 120 -3.35 -57.41 13.01
CA ASN A 120 -3.71 -56.33 12.12
C ASN A 120 -4.81 -55.44 12.76
N SER A 121 -4.88 -54.20 12.26
CA SER A 121 -6.00 -53.25 12.34
C SER A 121 -6.13 -52.35 13.60
N SER A 122 -5.96 -51.05 13.30
CA SER A 122 -6.79 -49.94 13.79
C SER A 122 -6.56 -49.42 15.21
N MET A 123 -5.75 -48.35 15.34
CA MET A 123 -6.18 -47.06 15.94
C MET A 123 -5.04 -46.03 16.01
N SER A 124 -5.46 -44.77 15.87
CA SER A 124 -4.91 -43.56 16.51
C SER A 124 -3.73 -42.81 15.90
N SER A 125 -4.03 -41.53 15.63
CA SER A 125 -3.26 -40.34 15.99
C SER A 125 -1.82 -40.23 15.50
N SER A 126 -1.64 -39.44 14.44
CA SER A 126 -0.54 -38.48 14.44
C SER A 126 -1.16 -37.09 14.38
N ASP A 127 -0.99 -36.38 15.49
CA ASP A 127 -1.41 -35.01 15.71
C ASP A 127 -0.78 -34.10 14.65
N LEU A 128 -1.58 -33.70 13.66
CA LEU A 128 -1.26 -32.49 12.91
C LEU A 128 -1.63 -31.33 13.82
N VAL A 129 -0.60 -30.76 14.43
CA VAL A 129 -0.66 -29.48 15.12
C VAL A 129 -1.02 -28.44 14.05
N VAL A 130 -2.32 -28.28 13.79
CA VAL A 130 -2.84 -27.16 13.01
C VAL A 130 -2.83 -25.99 13.97
N ASP A 131 -1.69 -25.31 14.05
CA ASP A 131 -1.63 -23.96 14.59
C ASP A 131 -2.28 -23.01 13.56
N SER A 132 -3.59 -23.16 13.39
CA SER A 132 -4.40 -22.18 12.66
C SER A 132 -4.76 -21.07 13.62
N SER A 133 -3.78 -20.25 13.98
CA SER A 133 -4.10 -18.83 14.15
C SER A 133 -4.75 -18.41 12.84
N GLU A 134 -6.04 -18.06 12.84
CA GLU A 134 -6.69 -17.46 11.68
C GLU A 134 -6.01 -16.12 11.39
N GLN A 135 -4.85 -16.17 10.72
CA GLN A 135 -4.18 -14.97 10.24
C GLN A 135 -5.14 -14.32 9.26
N LEU A 136 -5.53 -13.09 9.60
CA LEU A 136 -6.36 -12.27 8.73
C LEU A 136 -5.73 -12.28 7.33
N PRO A 137 -6.56 -12.41 6.27
CA PRO A 137 -6.04 -12.49 4.91
C PRO A 137 -5.22 -11.24 4.63
N ARG A 138 -4.07 -11.43 3.97
CA ARG A 138 -3.25 -10.32 3.50
C ARG A 138 -4.09 -9.41 2.61
N GLN A 139 -3.86 -8.11 2.67
CA GLN A 139 -4.68 -7.14 1.95
C GLN A 139 -3.81 -6.26 1.07
N ILE A 140 -4.33 -5.90 -0.11
CA ILE A 140 -3.70 -4.93 -1.00
C ILE A 140 -4.73 -3.87 -1.33
N ILE A 141 -4.43 -2.63 -0.97
CA ILE A 141 -5.33 -1.49 -1.09
C ILE A 141 -4.74 -0.51 -2.11
N SER A 142 -5.55 -0.14 -3.09
CA SER A 142 -5.17 0.79 -4.15
C SER A 142 -6.07 2.01 -4.15
N PHE A 143 -5.45 3.19 -4.16
CA PHE A 143 -6.10 4.48 -4.36
C PHE A 143 -5.56 5.09 -5.66
N GLY A 144 -6.43 5.33 -6.64
CA GLY A 144 -5.99 5.80 -7.97
C GLY A 144 -7.11 6.32 -8.84
N ASP A 145 -6.79 7.14 -9.83
CA ASP A 145 -7.78 7.79 -10.72
C ASP A 145 -8.02 7.02 -12.04
N SER A 146 -7.18 6.03 -12.33
CA SER A 146 -7.15 5.31 -13.60
C SER A 146 -7.79 3.92 -13.48
N ASN A 147 -8.06 3.27 -14.62
CA ASN A 147 -8.54 1.88 -14.60
C ASN A 147 -7.36 0.90 -14.45
N GLU A 148 -6.16 1.35 -14.79
CA GLU A 148 -4.92 0.59 -14.66
C GLU A 148 -4.62 0.25 -13.20
N GLU A 149 -4.77 1.18 -12.24
CA GLU A 149 -4.59 0.83 -10.81
C GLU A 149 -5.64 -0.20 -10.35
N ARG A 150 -6.92 0.04 -10.67
CA ARG A 150 -8.04 -0.82 -10.29
C ARG A 150 -7.87 -2.26 -10.81
N MET A 151 -7.44 -2.39 -12.06
CA MET A 151 -7.19 -3.71 -12.66
C MET A 151 -5.92 -4.34 -12.12
N ALA A 152 -4.83 -3.58 -11.94
CA ALA A 152 -3.57 -4.08 -11.41
C ALA A 152 -3.74 -4.69 -10.00
N VAL A 153 -4.42 -3.98 -9.09
CA VAL A 153 -4.64 -4.50 -7.73
C VAL A 153 -5.47 -5.79 -7.73
N SER A 154 -6.49 -5.88 -8.59
CA SER A 154 -7.32 -7.08 -8.72
C SER A 154 -6.52 -8.28 -9.21
N ILE A 155 -5.72 -8.10 -10.26
CA ILE A 155 -4.87 -9.15 -10.84
C ILE A 155 -3.83 -9.64 -9.82
N VAL A 156 -3.10 -8.72 -9.20
CA VAL A 156 -1.99 -9.06 -8.29
C VAL A 156 -2.52 -9.69 -7.01
N SER A 157 -3.62 -9.20 -6.47
CA SER A 157 -4.23 -9.80 -5.26
C SER A 157 -4.65 -11.24 -5.51
N GLY A 158 -5.21 -11.56 -6.68
CA GLY A 158 -5.55 -12.93 -7.05
C GLY A 158 -4.32 -13.85 -7.21
N GLN A 159 -3.17 -13.31 -7.63
CA GLN A 159 -1.92 -14.08 -7.72
C GLN A 159 -1.28 -14.37 -6.36
N LEU A 160 -1.52 -13.51 -5.38
CA LEU A 160 -0.89 -13.57 -4.05
C LEU A 160 -1.82 -14.08 -2.94
N ASP A 161 -3.02 -14.53 -3.30
CA ASP A 161 -4.08 -14.91 -2.35
C ASP A 161 -4.31 -13.82 -1.29
N ALA A 162 -4.43 -12.58 -1.77
CA ALA A 162 -4.67 -11.39 -0.96
C ALA A 162 -6.06 -10.81 -1.25
N LEU A 163 -6.62 -10.07 -0.29
CA LEU A 163 -7.89 -9.39 -0.39
C LEU A 163 -7.72 -8.05 -1.15
N PRO A 164 -8.29 -7.89 -2.36
CA PRO A 164 -8.15 -6.65 -3.12
C PRO A 164 -9.12 -5.58 -2.60
N LYS A 165 -8.62 -4.35 -2.47
CA LYS A 165 -9.45 -3.16 -2.25
C LYS A 165 -9.04 -2.07 -3.22
N SER A 166 -9.98 -1.58 -4.02
CA SER A 166 -9.77 -0.53 -4.99
C SER A 166 -10.71 0.63 -4.70
N ILE A 167 -10.14 1.83 -4.57
CA ILE A 167 -10.87 3.07 -4.40
C ILE A 167 -10.47 3.98 -5.55
N LYS A 168 -11.40 4.19 -6.47
CA LYS A 168 -11.18 5.00 -7.67
C LYS A 168 -11.52 6.47 -7.40
N PHE A 169 -10.53 7.32 -7.60
CA PHE A 169 -10.68 8.77 -7.63
C PHE A 169 -11.48 9.21 -8.87
N MET A 170 -12.13 10.37 -8.72
CA MET A 170 -12.82 11.07 -9.79
C MET A 170 -11.84 11.49 -10.88
N SER A 171 -12.22 11.32 -12.14
CA SER A 171 -11.48 11.85 -13.28
C SER A 171 -11.67 13.36 -13.42
N SER A 172 -10.58 14.08 -13.72
CA SER A 172 -10.56 15.54 -13.91
C SER A 172 -11.18 16.38 -12.76
N PRO A 173 -10.76 16.18 -11.49
CA PRO A 173 -11.29 16.92 -10.35
C PRO A 173 -10.77 18.37 -10.31
N SER A 174 -11.57 19.28 -9.74
CA SER A 174 -11.07 20.59 -9.32
C SER A 174 -10.17 20.48 -8.08
N LEU A 175 -9.40 21.53 -7.77
CA LEU A 175 -8.54 21.53 -6.57
C LEU A 175 -9.33 21.28 -5.27
N LEU A 176 -10.53 21.84 -5.15
CA LEU A 176 -11.42 21.57 -4.02
C LEU A 176 -11.89 20.12 -4.00
N GLN A 177 -12.20 19.54 -5.16
CA GLN A 177 -12.62 18.15 -5.23
C GLN A 177 -11.48 17.19 -4.91
N ILE A 178 -10.22 17.54 -5.20
CA ILE A 178 -9.06 16.76 -4.73
C ILE A 178 -9.01 16.81 -3.20
N ILE A 179 -9.13 18.00 -2.60
CA ILE A 179 -9.19 18.15 -1.13
C ILE A 179 -10.34 17.33 -0.53
N GLY A 180 -11.53 17.39 -1.13
CA GLY A 180 -12.69 16.64 -0.68
C GLY A 180 -12.51 15.12 -0.76
N GLN A 181 -11.88 14.62 -1.83
CA GLN A 181 -11.56 13.19 -1.97
C GLN A 181 -10.56 12.73 -0.91
N LEU A 182 -9.47 13.48 -0.70
CA LEU A 182 -8.46 13.17 0.31
C LEU A 182 -9.05 13.23 1.73
N HIS A 183 -9.87 14.25 2.01
CA HIS A 183 -10.53 14.40 3.31
C HIS A 183 -11.54 13.28 3.58
N LEU A 184 -12.33 12.90 2.56
CA LEU A 184 -13.23 11.74 2.65
C LEU A 184 -12.47 10.47 3.01
N LEU A 185 -11.38 10.15 2.30
CA LEU A 185 -10.66 8.92 2.57
C LEU A 185 -9.89 8.95 3.88
N THR A 186 -9.38 10.09 4.30
CA THR A 186 -8.74 10.24 5.61
C THR A 186 -9.74 9.91 6.72
N ASN A 187 -10.97 10.42 6.64
CA ASN A 187 -12.00 10.19 7.67
C ASN A 187 -12.59 8.77 7.65
N HIS A 188 -12.44 8.03 6.54
CA HIS A 188 -12.97 6.67 6.36
C HIS A 188 -11.86 5.63 6.18
N MET A 189 -10.62 5.95 6.56
CA MET A 189 -9.48 5.07 6.34
C MET A 189 -9.64 3.73 7.07
N GLU A 190 -10.09 3.77 8.32
CA GLU A 190 -10.39 2.59 9.15
C GLU A 190 -11.37 1.64 8.44
N PHE A 191 -12.51 2.17 7.95
CA PHE A 191 -13.49 1.39 7.22
C PHE A 191 -12.88 0.72 5.97
N VAL A 192 -12.07 1.45 5.22
CA VAL A 192 -11.40 0.91 4.03
C VAL A 192 -10.41 -0.18 4.42
N CYS A 193 -9.54 0.08 5.39
CA CYS A 193 -8.44 -0.81 5.75
C CYS A 193 -8.89 -2.05 6.53
N GLU A 194 -9.88 -1.93 7.41
CA GLU A 194 -10.32 -3.03 8.28
C GLU A 194 -11.46 -3.87 7.70
N SER A 195 -12.08 -3.46 6.58
CA SER A 195 -13.11 -4.27 5.92
C SER A 195 -12.60 -5.69 5.61
N ALA A 196 -13.26 -6.73 6.13
CA ALA A 196 -12.94 -8.13 5.85
C ALA A 196 -13.32 -8.58 4.42
N LYS A 197 -13.92 -7.69 3.62
CA LYS A 197 -14.34 -7.97 2.24
C LYS A 197 -13.56 -7.15 1.24
N SER A 198 -13.47 -7.67 0.01
CA SER A 198 -12.96 -6.91 -1.13
C SER A 198 -13.81 -5.67 -1.36
N LEU A 199 -13.18 -4.55 -1.67
CA LEU A 199 -13.85 -3.29 -1.95
C LEU A 199 -13.55 -2.84 -3.38
N ASP A 200 -14.57 -2.34 -4.08
CA ASP A 200 -14.42 -1.71 -5.39
C ASP A 200 -15.33 -0.48 -5.44
N MET A 201 -14.79 0.65 -4.98
CA MET A 201 -15.53 1.88 -4.74
C MET A 201 -15.10 2.99 -5.69
N HIS A 202 -16.03 3.87 -6.01
CA HIS A 202 -15.81 5.02 -6.88
C HIS A 202 -16.26 6.28 -6.14
N ILE A 203 -15.38 7.28 -6.02
CA ILE A 203 -15.77 8.55 -5.40
C ILE A 203 -16.59 9.37 -6.39
N THR A 204 -17.83 9.67 -6.02
CA THR A 204 -18.72 10.48 -6.85
C THR A 204 -18.42 11.98 -6.70
N LYS A 205 -18.83 12.76 -7.71
CA LYS A 205 -18.77 14.23 -7.63
C LYS A 205 -19.48 14.78 -6.39
N VAL A 206 -20.67 14.25 -6.08
CA VAL A 206 -21.46 14.68 -4.91
C VAL A 206 -20.70 14.46 -3.61
N GLN A 207 -20.08 13.28 -3.44
CA GLN A 207 -19.27 12.99 -2.25
C GLN A 207 -18.05 13.90 -2.15
N ALA A 208 -17.31 14.09 -3.25
CA ALA A 208 -16.15 14.98 -3.25
C ALA A 208 -16.53 16.43 -2.91
N ASP A 209 -17.62 16.94 -3.47
CA ASP A 209 -18.11 18.30 -3.20
C ASP A 209 -18.58 18.45 -1.75
N GLN A 210 -19.30 17.46 -1.21
CA GLN A 210 -19.75 17.45 0.19
C GLN A 210 -18.58 17.45 1.18
N TYR A 211 -17.57 16.62 0.96
CA TYR A 211 -16.41 16.57 1.86
C TYR A 211 -15.47 17.76 1.69
N ALA A 212 -15.40 18.36 0.49
CA ALA A 212 -14.70 19.64 0.31
C ALA A 212 -15.36 20.74 1.13
N GLN A 213 -16.69 20.83 1.14
CA GLN A 213 -17.43 21.80 1.97
C GLN A 213 -17.25 21.52 3.46
N SER A 214 -17.26 20.26 3.88
CA SER A 214 -16.99 19.92 5.29
C SER A 214 -15.60 20.37 5.71
N TYR A 215 -14.58 20.07 4.91
CA TYR A 215 -13.21 20.48 5.19
C TYR A 215 -13.08 22.00 5.32
N LEU A 216 -13.67 22.78 4.41
CA LEU A 216 -13.63 24.24 4.48
C LEU A 216 -14.27 24.77 5.77
N ARG A 217 -15.37 24.17 6.21
CA ARG A 217 -16.04 24.53 7.47
C ARG A 217 -15.18 24.16 8.69
N ASP A 218 -14.62 22.97 8.71
CA ASP A 218 -13.85 22.45 9.84
C ASP A 218 -12.56 23.27 10.06
N GLU A 219 -11.99 23.78 8.99
CA GLU A 219 -10.76 24.58 8.99
C GLU A 219 -11.03 26.09 8.94
N ASN A 220 -12.31 26.49 8.99
CA ASN A 220 -12.78 27.87 8.94
C ASN A 220 -12.20 28.67 7.75
N LEU A 221 -12.17 28.05 6.57
CA LEU A 221 -11.65 28.59 5.33
C LEU A 221 -12.78 29.10 4.43
N VAL A 222 -12.53 30.23 3.78
CA VAL A 222 -13.39 30.76 2.71
C VAL A 222 -12.67 30.58 1.39
N TYR A 223 -13.29 29.85 0.45
CA TYR A 223 -12.76 29.67 -0.89
C TYR A 223 -13.64 30.37 -1.92
N ASP A 224 -13.06 31.30 -2.68
CA ASP A 224 -13.71 31.95 -3.82
C ASP A 224 -13.19 31.34 -5.12
N GLU A 225 -14.04 30.60 -5.82
CA GLU A 225 -13.73 29.99 -7.12
C GLU A 225 -13.36 31.00 -8.21
N ARG A 226 -13.71 32.29 -8.03
CA ARG A 226 -13.36 33.36 -8.97
C ARG A 226 -11.92 33.83 -8.83
N ILE A 227 -11.26 33.49 -7.72
CA ILE A 227 -9.86 33.80 -7.48
C ILE A 227 -9.03 32.62 -7.98
N VAL A 228 -8.63 32.66 -9.26
CA VAL A 228 -7.65 31.71 -9.78
C VAL A 228 -6.34 31.95 -9.02
N PRO A 229 -5.76 30.93 -8.34
CA PRO A 229 -4.46 31.09 -7.71
C PRO A 229 -3.47 31.57 -8.77
N ALA A 230 -2.81 32.70 -8.53
CA ALA A 230 -1.81 33.22 -9.45
C ALA A 230 -0.69 32.16 -9.59
N PHE A 231 -0.66 31.49 -10.74
CA PHE A 231 0.47 30.63 -11.08
C PHE A 231 1.68 31.53 -11.31
N VAL A 232 2.59 31.56 -10.34
CA VAL A 232 3.89 32.23 -10.50
C VAL A 232 4.91 31.15 -10.87
N PRO A 233 5.19 30.93 -12.16
CA PRO A 233 6.27 30.04 -12.53
C PRO A 233 7.57 30.65 -12.01
N ARG A 234 8.22 30.01 -11.04
CA ARG A 234 9.61 30.34 -10.73
C ARG A 234 10.42 30.09 -12.00
N THR A 235 11.08 31.13 -12.49
CA THR A 235 11.97 31.07 -13.64
C THR A 235 13.09 30.08 -13.31
N ARG A 236 13.30 29.13 -14.23
CA ARG A 236 14.37 28.14 -14.16
C ARG A 236 15.70 28.87 -13.94
N ARG A 237 16.37 28.66 -12.81
CA ARG A 237 17.82 28.85 -12.77
C ARG A 237 18.38 27.70 -13.59
N GLU A 238 19.07 28.02 -14.67
CA GLU A 238 19.79 27.07 -15.52
C GLU A 238 20.71 26.22 -14.63
N LEU A 239 20.35 24.96 -14.45
CA LEU A 239 21.29 23.94 -14.00
C LEU A 239 21.93 23.38 -15.26
N ASP A 240 23.18 23.78 -15.48
CA ASP A 240 24.09 23.23 -16.47
C ASP A 240 24.19 21.71 -16.29
N PHE A 241 23.48 20.95 -17.13
CA PHE A 241 23.80 19.55 -17.35
C PHE A 241 25.07 19.50 -18.21
N ARG A 242 26.22 19.32 -17.56
CA ARG A 242 27.41 18.79 -18.25
C ARG A 242 27.31 17.27 -18.27
N PRO A 243 27.36 16.62 -19.44
CA PRO A 243 27.44 15.17 -19.51
C PRO A 243 28.83 14.70 -19.05
N LEU A 244 28.84 13.63 -18.25
CA LEU A 244 29.99 12.74 -18.07
C LEU A 244 30.05 11.76 -19.24
#